data_AF-A0A3D6EUK8-F1
#
_entry.id   AF-A0A3D6EUK8-F1
#
_cell.length_a   1.000
_cell.length_b   1.000
_cell.length_c   1.000
_cell.angle_alpha   90.00
_cell.angle_beta   90.00
_cell.angle_gamma   90.00
#
_symmetry.space_group_name_H-M   'P 1'
#
loop_
_entity.id
_entity.type
_entity.pdbx_description
1 polymer ?
#
loop_
_entity_poly.entity_id
_entity_poly.type
_entity_poly.pdbx_seq_one_letter_code
_entity_poly.pdbx_strand_id
1 'polypeptide(L)'
;MTATSNSKLGLLYLAHLLISADGVIDTKEYQALSKIKEKESISDQDFKKFELAVVGKKERDIYREGIDLMNNCTEEEKLNAFVHLYKMSEIDGRVHIKEVRLLLYTIKNAGIEFNDVVARAKALTDY
;
A
#
# COMPACT_ATOMS: atom_id res chain seq x y z
N MET A 1 -5.13 -11.47 20.74
CA MET A 1 -5.68 -10.96 19.46
C MET A 1 -4.91 -9.70 19.11
N THR A 2 -3.86 -9.81 18.32
CA THR A 2 -3.13 -8.63 17.84
C THR A 2 -3.96 -8.01 16.73
N ALA A 3 -4.58 -6.85 17.00
CA ALA A 3 -5.18 -6.06 15.94
C ALA A 3 -4.12 -5.79 14.87
N THR A 4 -4.46 -5.98 13.59
CA THR A 4 -3.62 -5.51 12.48
C THR A 4 -3.32 -4.04 12.71
N SER A 5 -2.05 -3.64 12.70
CA SER A 5 -1.75 -2.21 12.79
C SER A 5 -2.41 -1.48 11.62
N ASN A 6 -2.95 -0.30 11.89
CA ASN A 6 -3.56 0.57 10.88
C ASN A 6 -2.62 0.79 9.69
N SER A 7 -1.30 0.79 9.92
CA SER A 7 -0.30 0.98 8.87
C SER A 7 -0.28 -0.19 7.88
N LYS A 8 -0.32 -1.42 8.38
CA LYS A 8 -0.33 -2.64 7.56
C LYS A 8 -1.62 -2.75 6.76
N LEU A 9 -2.76 -2.45 7.38
CA LEU A 9 -4.04 -2.48 6.68
C LEU A 9 -4.10 -1.37 5.65
N GLY A 10 -3.75 -0.12 6.01
CA GLY A 10 -3.70 1.00 5.08
C GLY A 10 -2.78 0.72 3.89
N LEU A 11 -1.64 0.06 4.13
CA LEU A 11 -0.70 -0.34 3.10
C LEU A 11 -1.35 -1.27 2.08
N LEU A 12 -2.11 -2.27 2.53
CA LEU A 12 -2.83 -3.18 1.62
C LEU A 12 -3.86 -2.45 0.75
N TYR A 13 -4.65 -1.54 1.33
CA TYR A 13 -5.63 -0.73 0.58
C TYR A 13 -4.96 0.13 -0.49
N LEU A 14 -3.89 0.84 -0.12
CA LEU A 14 -3.18 1.73 -1.04
C LEU A 14 -2.38 0.93 -2.08
N ALA A 15 -1.80 -0.21 -1.71
CA ALA A 15 -1.09 -1.08 -2.63
C ALA A 15 -2.02 -1.67 -3.68
N HIS A 16 -3.23 -2.07 -3.28
CA HIS A 16 -4.25 -2.53 -4.20
C HIS A 16 -4.62 -1.47 -5.23
N LEU A 17 -4.80 -0.20 -4.82
CA LEU A 17 -5.04 0.89 -5.76
C LEU A 17 -3.86 1.20 -6.68
N LEU A 18 -2.65 0.91 -6.23
CA LEU A 18 -1.44 1.16 -7.02
C LEU A 18 -1.25 0.15 -8.14
N ILE A 19 -1.80 -1.07 -7.99
CA ILE A 19 -1.59 -2.17 -8.93
C ILE A 19 -2.87 -2.63 -9.63
N SER A 20 -4.04 -2.21 -9.14
CA SER A 20 -5.33 -2.62 -9.70
C SER A 20 -5.85 -1.61 -10.70
N ALA A 21 -6.22 -2.13 -11.88
CA ALA A 21 -6.73 -1.32 -12.98
C ALA A 21 -8.27 -1.32 -13.08
N ASP A 22 -8.95 -2.29 -12.45
CA ASP A 22 -10.40 -2.48 -12.60
C ASP A 22 -11.17 -2.89 -11.33
N GLY A 23 -10.50 -2.95 -10.17
CA GLY A 23 -11.13 -3.30 -8.89
C GLY A 23 -11.32 -4.81 -8.67
N VAL A 24 -10.73 -5.66 -9.51
CA VAL A 24 -10.64 -7.12 -9.32
C VAL A 24 -9.18 -7.50 -9.10
N ILE A 25 -8.90 -8.21 -8.00
CA ILE A 25 -7.55 -8.73 -7.74
C ILE A 25 -7.27 -9.89 -8.70
N ASP A 26 -6.47 -9.64 -9.73
CA ASP A 26 -5.96 -10.69 -10.61
C ASP A 26 -4.78 -11.46 -9.99
N THR A 27 -4.28 -12.49 -10.68
CA THR A 27 -3.18 -13.33 -10.17
C THR A 27 -1.88 -12.54 -9.93
N LYS A 28 -1.58 -11.53 -10.76
CA LYS A 28 -0.37 -10.71 -10.62
C LYS A 28 -0.51 -9.73 -9.46
N GLU A 29 -1.70 -9.14 -9.30
CA GLU A 29 -2.03 -8.28 -8.17
C GLU A 29 -1.94 -9.05 -6.85
N TYR A 30 -2.51 -10.25 -6.80
CA TYR A 30 -2.43 -11.14 -5.63
C TYR A 30 -0.97 -11.48 -5.27
N GLN A 31 -0.13 -11.79 -6.27
CA GLN A 31 1.30 -12.06 -6.04
C GLN A 31 2.03 -10.84 -5.46
N ALA A 32 1.72 -9.64 -5.92
CA ALA A 32 2.32 -8.41 -5.38
C ALA A 32 1.89 -8.15 -3.93
N LEU A 33 0.58 -8.28 -3.64
CA LEU A 33 0.04 -8.12 -2.29
C LEU A 33 0.54 -9.21 -1.32
N SER A 34 0.73 -10.43 -1.81
CA SER A 34 1.31 -11.54 -1.03
C SER A 34 2.75 -11.24 -0.61
N LYS A 35 3.56 -10.59 -1.45
CA LYS A 35 4.90 -10.16 -1.06
C LYS A 35 4.87 -9.14 0.08
N ILE A 36 3.93 -8.19 0.05
CA ILE A 36 3.75 -7.23 1.17
C ILE A 36 3.38 -7.99 2.44
N LYS A 37 2.41 -8.89 2.34
CA LYS A 37 1.96 -9.72 3.45
C LYS A 37 3.13 -10.47 4.10
N GLU A 38 4.01 -11.08 3.31
CA GLU A 38 5.20 -11.76 3.82
C GLU A 38 6.18 -10.80 4.49
N LYS A 39 6.53 -9.69 3.84
CA LYS A 39 7.49 -8.71 4.37
C LYS A 39 7.03 -8.06 5.67
N GLU A 40 5.75 -7.72 5.76
CA GLU A 40 5.14 -7.08 6.92
C GLU A 40 4.60 -8.08 7.94
N SER A 41 4.78 -9.39 7.72
CA SER A 41 4.26 -10.45 8.59
C SER A 41 2.76 -10.27 8.88
N ILE A 42 1.97 -9.99 7.85
CA ILE A 42 0.52 -9.84 7.96
C ILE A 42 -0.10 -11.24 8.03
N SER A 43 -0.96 -11.46 9.03
CA SER A 43 -1.62 -12.76 9.23
C SER A 43 -2.56 -13.10 8.07
N ASP A 44 -2.71 -14.39 7.77
CA ASP A 44 -3.69 -14.87 6.77
C ASP A 44 -5.11 -14.37 7.06
N GLN A 45 -5.47 -14.34 8.35
CA GLN A 45 -6.79 -13.89 8.78
C GLN A 45 -7.02 -12.41 8.43
N ASP A 46 -6.02 -11.56 8.61
CA ASP A 46 -6.15 -10.13 8.36
C ASP A 46 -6.04 -9.79 6.88
N PHE A 47 -5.19 -10.51 6.15
CA PHE A 47 -5.14 -10.43 4.70
C PHE A 47 -6.49 -10.80 4.08
N LYS A 48 -7.10 -11.90 4.55
CA LYS A 48 -8.43 -12.32 4.08
C LYS A 48 -9.54 -11.32 4.41
N LYS A 49 -9.48 -10.66 5.56
CA LYS A 49 -10.41 -9.56 5.89
C LYS A 49 -10.27 -8.40 4.91
N PHE A 50 -9.03 -8.03 4.57
CA PHE A 50 -8.77 -7.01 3.56
C PHE A 50 -9.35 -7.42 2.21
N GLU A 51 -9.09 -8.65 1.73
CA GLU A 51 -9.60 -9.14 0.45
C GLU A 51 -11.13 -9.05 0.40
N LEU A 52 -11.82 -9.52 1.44
CA LEU A 52 -13.28 -9.42 1.52
C LEU A 52 -13.78 -7.98 1.60
N ALA A 53 -12.99 -7.08 2.19
CA ALA A 53 -13.38 -5.69 2.37
C ALA A 53 -13.25 -4.86 1.09
N VAL A 54 -12.37 -5.22 0.15
CA VAL A 54 -12.22 -4.46 -1.11
C VAL A 54 -13.16 -4.92 -2.21
N VAL A 55 -13.69 -6.15 -2.12
CA VAL A 55 -14.62 -6.71 -3.12
C VAL A 55 -15.84 -5.80 -3.32
N GLY A 56 -16.02 -5.32 -4.56
CA GLY A 56 -17.16 -4.49 -4.95
C GLY A 56 -17.11 -3.04 -4.46
N LYS A 57 -16.04 -2.61 -3.76
CA LYS A 57 -15.85 -1.20 -3.39
C LYS A 57 -15.32 -0.41 -4.59
N LYS A 58 -15.68 0.88 -4.63
CA LYS A 58 -15.12 1.81 -5.61
C LYS A 58 -13.72 2.24 -5.19
N GLU A 59 -12.85 2.53 -6.16
CA GLU A 59 -11.48 3.02 -5.92
C GLU A 59 -11.42 4.18 -4.92
N ARG A 60 -12.36 5.13 -5.03
CA ARG A 60 -12.44 6.28 -4.12
C ARG A 60 -12.67 5.86 -2.66
N ASP A 61 -13.51 4.86 -2.44
CA ASP A 61 -13.86 4.41 -1.10
C ASP A 61 -12.70 3.56 -0.52
N ILE A 62 -12.04 2.74 -1.35
CA ILE A 62 -10.80 2.05 -1.01
C ILE A 62 -9.70 3.05 -0.63
N TYR A 63 -9.55 4.13 -1.41
CA TYR A 63 -8.55 5.17 -1.16
C TYR A 63 -8.81 5.87 0.16
N ARG A 64 -10.07 6.25 0.40
CA ARG A 64 -10.48 6.91 1.63
C ARG A 64 -10.16 6.04 2.85
N GLU A 65 -10.50 4.77 2.82
CA GLU A 65 -10.18 3.86 3.92
C GLU A 65 -8.67 3.71 4.12
N GLY A 66 -7.91 3.54 3.04
CA GLY A 66 -6.45 3.44 3.10
C GLY A 66 -5.79 4.68 3.72
N ILE A 67 -6.19 5.89 3.28
CA ILE A 67 -5.61 7.13 3.78
C ILE A 67 -6.08 7.46 5.20
N ASP A 68 -7.34 7.16 5.56
CA ASP A 68 -7.85 7.34 6.91
C ASP A 68 -7.10 6.44 7.90
N LEU A 69 -6.78 5.19 7.52
CA LEU A 69 -5.93 4.30 8.31
C LEU A 69 -4.52 4.88 8.46
N MET A 70 -3.89 5.31 7.37
CA MET A 70 -2.55 5.91 7.42
C MET A 70 -2.50 7.15 8.29
N ASN A 71 -3.49 8.03 8.24
CA ASN A 71 -3.53 9.26 9.02
C ASN A 71 -3.59 9.01 10.54
N ASN A 72 -4.01 7.81 10.97
CA ASN A 72 -4.02 7.38 12.36
C ASN A 72 -2.73 6.62 12.78
N CYS A 73 -1.70 6.62 11.93
CA CYS A 73 -0.39 6.02 12.22
C CYS A 73 0.64 7.06 12.63
N THR A 74 1.72 6.60 13.24
CA THR A 74 2.92 7.41 13.46
C THR A 74 3.62 7.74 12.15
N GLU A 75 4.44 8.79 12.15
CA GLU A 75 5.22 9.19 10.97
C GLU A 75 6.13 8.07 10.45
N GLU A 76 6.79 7.36 11.36
CA GLU A 76 7.67 6.23 11.05
C GLU A 76 6.91 5.06 10.40
N GLU A 77 5.72 4.74 10.91
CA GLU A 77 4.85 3.71 10.32
C GLU A 77 4.38 4.10 8.91
N LYS A 78 3.96 5.36 8.72
CA LYS A 78 3.57 5.89 7.41
C LYS A 78 4.74 5.82 6.43
N LEU A 79 5.92 6.27 6.84
CA LEU A 79 7.13 6.27 6.02
C LEU A 79 7.49 4.85 5.56
N ASN A 80 7.46 3.87 6.47
CA ASN A 80 7.70 2.47 6.11
C ASN A 80 6.67 1.95 5.10
N ALA A 81 5.39 2.24 5.29
CA ALA A 81 4.36 1.86 4.32
C ALA A 81 4.57 2.52 2.95
N PHE A 82 4.91 3.80 2.89
CA PHE A 82 5.16 4.49 1.62
C PHE A 82 6.41 4.00 0.90
N VAL A 83 7.42 3.52 1.62
CA VAL A 83 8.59 2.86 1.00
C VAL A 83 8.19 1.60 0.24
N HIS A 84 7.28 0.79 0.80
CA HIS A 84 6.74 -0.38 0.09
C HIS A 84 6.02 0.01 -1.20
N LEU A 85 5.14 1.02 -1.13
CA LEU A 85 4.40 1.51 -2.29
C LEU A 85 5.33 2.08 -3.36
N TYR A 86 6.34 2.85 -2.96
CA TYR A 86 7.35 3.39 -3.87
C TYR A 86 8.12 2.27 -4.56
N LYS A 87 8.65 1.30 -3.80
CA LYS A 87 9.38 0.16 -4.38
C LYS A 87 8.52 -0.67 -5.32
N MET A 88 7.23 -0.84 -5.03
CA MET A 88 6.30 -1.49 -5.95
C MET A 88 6.13 -0.73 -7.26
N SER A 89 6.09 0.61 -7.20
CA SER A 89 6.01 1.46 -8.39
C SER A 89 7.25 1.43 -9.27
N GLU A 90 8.41 1.10 -8.71
CA GLU A 90 9.66 0.93 -9.46
C GLU A 90 9.74 -0.42 -10.20
N ILE A 91 8.85 -1.38 -9.90
CA ILE A 91 8.85 -2.67 -10.60
C ILE A 91 8.28 -2.46 -12.00
N ASP A 92 9.16 -2.60 -12.99
CA ASP A 92 8.86 -2.34 -14.40
C ASP A 92 7.59 -3.07 -14.88
N GLY A 93 6.75 -2.35 -15.63
CA GLY A 93 5.51 -2.84 -16.21
C GLY A 93 4.33 -3.06 -15.24
N ARG A 94 4.44 -2.69 -13.95
CA ARG A 94 3.36 -2.89 -12.97
C ARG A 94 2.52 -1.67 -12.64
N VAL A 95 3.07 -0.46 -12.79
CA VAL A 95 2.41 0.77 -12.33
C VAL A 95 2.30 1.78 -13.46
N HIS A 96 1.07 2.16 -13.76
CA HIS A 96 0.68 3.16 -14.74
C HIS A 96 0.91 4.58 -14.21
N ILE A 97 1.08 5.56 -15.10
CA ILE A 97 1.34 6.96 -14.71
C ILE A 97 0.25 7.58 -13.80
N LYS A 98 -0.99 7.07 -13.90
CA LYS A 98 -2.09 7.48 -13.03
C LYS A 98 -1.87 7.04 -11.57
N GLU A 99 -1.38 5.83 -11.38
CA GLU A 99 -1.07 5.25 -10.07
C GLU A 99 0.18 5.91 -9.45
N VAL A 100 1.19 6.27 -10.25
CA VAL A 100 2.32 7.09 -9.77
C VAL A 100 1.85 8.44 -9.24
N ARG A 101 0.91 9.09 -9.93
CA ARG A 101 0.32 10.35 -9.45
C ARG A 101 -0.47 10.15 -8.15
N LEU A 102 -1.22 9.05 -8.04
CA LEU A 102 -1.92 8.67 -6.82
C LEU A 102 -0.93 8.50 -5.66
N LEU A 103 0.17 7.79 -5.86
CA LEU A 103 1.21 7.60 -4.85
C LEU A 103 1.75 8.94 -4.33
N LEU A 104 2.17 9.83 -5.23
CA LEU A 104 2.71 11.15 -4.86
C LEU A 104 1.68 11.98 -4.08
N TYR A 105 0.42 11.95 -4.50
CA TYR A 105 -0.67 12.63 -3.81
C TYR A 105 -0.92 12.05 -2.40
N THR A 106 -0.86 10.73 -2.28
CA THR A 106 -1.09 10.01 -1.03
C THR A 106 0.01 10.30 0.00
N ILE A 107 1.28 10.25 -0.42
CA ILE A 107 2.44 10.60 0.41
C ILE A 107 2.30 12.01 0.97
N LYS A 108 1.99 12.97 0.09
CA LYS A 108 1.77 14.37 0.48
C LYS A 108 0.64 14.53 1.48
N ASN A 109 -0.51 13.88 1.26
CA ASN A 109 -1.67 13.99 2.14
C ASN A 109 -1.46 13.37 3.51
N ALA A 110 -0.65 12.32 3.59
CA ALA A 110 -0.30 11.69 4.85
C ALA A 110 0.72 12.49 5.67
N GLY A 111 1.25 13.58 5.11
CA GLY A 111 2.21 14.47 5.76
C GLY A 111 3.65 13.93 5.74
N ILE A 112 4.00 13.09 4.75
CA ILE A 112 5.34 12.53 4.61
C ILE A 112 6.09 13.22 3.48
N GLU A 113 7.36 13.53 3.72
CA GLU A 113 8.24 14.08 2.70
C GLU A 113 8.65 13.00 1.70
N PHE A 114 8.40 13.27 0.41
CA PHE A 114 8.67 12.29 -0.64
C PHE A 114 10.16 11.89 -0.71
N ASN A 115 11.06 12.85 -0.46
CA ASN A 115 12.50 12.58 -0.49
C ASN A 115 12.94 11.60 0.60
N ASP A 116 12.24 11.57 1.74
CA ASP A 116 12.54 10.62 2.82
C ASP A 116 12.13 9.20 2.42
N VAL A 117 11.01 9.07 1.72
CA VAL A 117 10.58 7.79 1.12
C VAL A 117 11.63 7.29 0.14
N VAL A 118 12.07 8.14 -0.79
CA VAL A 118 13.08 7.77 -1.80
C VAL A 118 14.42 7.42 -1.14
N ALA A 119 14.87 8.20 -0.16
CA ALA A 119 16.13 7.96 0.54
C ALA A 119 16.10 6.62 1.28
N ARG A 120 15.03 6.33 2.02
CA ARG A 120 14.87 5.07 2.74
C ARG A 120 14.72 3.89 1.78
N ALA A 121 13.97 4.04 0.70
CA ALA A 121 13.86 3.03 -0.33
C ALA A 121 15.23 2.69 -0.94
N LYS A 122 16.07 3.68 -1.25
CA LYS A 122 17.42 3.45 -1.79
C LYS A 122 18.35 2.75 -0.80
N ALA A 123 18.16 2.96 0.50
CA ALA A 123 18.93 2.26 1.53
C ALA A 123 18.57 0.77 1.65
N LEU A 124 17.40 0.35 1.16
CA LEU A 124 17.02 -1.05 1.08
C LEU A 124 17.65 -1.70 -0.16
N THR A 125 18.65 -2.57 0.06
CA THR A 125 19.37 -3.29 -0.99
C THR A 125 18.58 -4.48 -1.56
N ASP A 126 17.71 -5.09 -0.77
CA ASP A 126 16.91 -6.25 -1.16
C ASP A 126 15.42 -5.94 -1.01
N TYR A 127 14.75 -5.66 -2.14
CA TYR A 127 13.29 -5.52 -2.19
C TYR A 127 12.65 -6.53 -3.15
#